data_AF-A0A956QJ04-F1
#
_entry.id   AF-A0A956QJ04-F1
#
_cell.length_a   1.000
_cell.length_b   1.000
_cell.length_c   1.000
_cell.angle_alpha   90.00
_cell.angle_beta   90.00
_cell.angle_gamma   90.00
#
_symmetry.space_group_name_H-M   'P 1'
#
loop_
_entity.id
_entity.type
_entity.pdbx_description
1 polymer ?
#
loop_
_entity_poly.entity_id
_entity_poly.type
_entity_poly.pdbx_seq_one_letter_code
_entity_poly.pdbx_strand_id
1 'polypeptide(L)' 'QGSSIELSADGPLREPYACYLQGGLNFGHVQLGALRALSELEAGGFLRREGP' A
#
# COMPACT_ATOMS: atom_id res chain seq x y z
N GLN A 1 -15.24 -6.50 12.91
CA GLN A 1 -13.91 -7.01 13.30
C GLN A 1 -12.91 -6.28 12.42
N GLY A 2 -11.91 -5.64 13.02
CA GLY A 2 -10.93 -4.79 12.32
C GLY A 2 -9.89 -4.41 13.35
N SER A 3 -8.96 -5.33 13.61
CA SER A 3 -7.92 -5.11 14.59
C SER A 3 -6.83 -4.27 13.93
N SER A 4 -6.53 -3.08 14.45
CA SER A 4 -5.44 -2.21 13.99
C SER A 4 -4.03 -2.79 14.23
N ILE A 5 -3.94 -4.09 14.47
CA ILE A 5 -2.67 -4.83 14.55
C ILE A 5 -2.43 -5.69 13.30
N GLU A 6 -3.48 -6.03 12.55
CA GLU A 6 -3.37 -6.71 11.26
C GLU A 6 -3.06 -5.68 10.16
N LEU A 7 -2.35 -6.11 9.12
CA LEU A 7 -1.98 -5.23 8.02
C LEU A 7 -3.24 -4.69 7.34
N SER A 8 -3.37 -3.37 7.27
CA SER A 8 -4.48 -2.68 6.63
C SER A 8 -4.04 -1.35 6.03
N ALA A 9 -4.81 -0.88 5.04
CA ALA A 9 -4.58 0.39 4.37
C ALA A 9 -5.92 1.08 4.10
N ASP A 10 -5.97 2.39 4.32
CA ASP A 10 -7.14 3.22 4.01
C ASP A 10 -6.71 4.65 3.66
N GLY A 11 -7.64 5.45 3.12
CA GLY A 11 -7.34 6.80 2.72
C GLY A 11 -8.53 7.53 2.11
N PRO A 12 -8.51 8.87 2.09
CA PRO A 12 -9.59 9.65 1.50
C PRO A 12 -9.60 9.54 -0.04
N LEU A 13 -10.77 9.31 -0.64
CA LEU A 13 -10.99 9.39 -2.10
C LEU A 13 -11.13 10.85 -2.58
N ARG A 14 -10.15 11.67 -2.23
CA ARG A 14 -10.02 13.07 -2.67
C ARG A 14 -8.56 13.46 -2.70
N GLU A 15 -8.21 14.45 -3.52
CA GLU A 15 -6.85 14.97 -3.62
C GLU A 15 -6.27 15.36 -2.22
N PRO A 16 -5.01 15.00 -1.91
CA PRO A 16 -3.99 14.35 -2.76
C PRO A 16 -4.02 12.80 -2.78
N TYR A 17 -5.17 12.17 -2.52
CA TYR A 17 -5.39 10.71 -2.55
C TYR A 17 -4.39 9.92 -1.69
N ALA A 18 -4.09 10.46 -0.49
CA ALA A 18 -3.15 9.83 0.44
C ALA A 18 -3.64 8.44 0.88
N CYS A 19 -2.68 7.52 1.07
CA CYS A 19 -2.91 6.18 1.62
C CYS A 19 -2.16 6.06 2.94
N TYR A 20 -2.85 5.61 3.99
CA TYR A 20 -2.31 5.35 5.31
C TYR A 20 -2.23 3.84 5.51
N LEU A 21 -1.01 3.34 5.72
CA LEU A 21 -0.74 1.93 6.01
C LEU A 21 -0.52 1.76 7.51
N GLN A 22 -1.16 0.76 8.11
CA GLN A 22 -0.99 0.44 9.53
C GLN A 22 -1.06 -1.07 9.80
N GLY A 23 -0.58 -1.45 10.98
CA GLY A 23 -0.58 -2.84 11.43
C GLY A 23 0.46 -3.71 10.72
N GLY A 24 0.42 -5.00 11.03
CA GLY A 24 1.39 -5.98 10.56
C GLY A 24 1.97 -6.80 11.71
N LEU A 25 1.40 -7.98 11.94
CA LEU A 25 1.88 -8.92 12.96
C LEU A 25 3.26 -9.53 12.64
N ASN A 26 3.64 -9.56 11.37
CA ASN A 26 4.89 -10.14 10.89
C ASN A 26 5.49 -9.24 9.80
N PHE A 27 6.76 -8.88 9.96
CA PHE A 27 7.48 -8.04 9.00
C PHE A 27 7.46 -8.60 7.57
N GLY A 28 7.65 -9.91 7.40
CA GLY A 28 7.62 -10.55 6.09
C GLY A 28 6.26 -10.44 5.40
N HIS A 29 5.16 -10.49 6.17
CA HIS A 29 3.82 -10.25 5.63
C HIS A 29 3.67 -8.80 5.15
N VAL A 30 4.13 -7.82 5.93
CA VAL A 30 4.09 -6.40 5.55
C VAL A 30 4.92 -6.15 4.30
N GLN A 31 6.15 -6.66 4.26
CA GLN A 31 7.05 -6.50 3.12
C GLN A 31 6.44 -7.12 1.85
N LEU A 32 5.91 -8.34 1.95
CA LEU A 32 5.26 -9.00 0.83
C LEU A 32 4.04 -8.21 0.34
N GLY A 33 3.19 -7.73 1.26
CA GLY A 33 2.02 -6.93 0.92
C GLY A 33 2.37 -5.63 0.19
N ALA A 34 3.37 -4.90 0.68
CA ALA A 34 3.84 -3.66 0.04
C ALA A 34 4.42 -3.91 -1.36
N LEU A 35 5.26 -4.95 -1.51
CA LEU A 35 5.83 -5.32 -2.81
C LEU A 35 4.74 -5.75 -3.80
N ARG A 36 3.75 -6.53 -3.36
CA ARG A 36 2.62 -6.92 -4.20
C ARG A 36 1.80 -5.72 -4.66
N ALA A 37 1.47 -4.79 -3.76
CA ALA A 37 0.76 -3.56 -4.12
C ALA A 37 1.52 -2.74 -5.16
N LEU A 38 2.85 -2.61 -5.01
CA LEU A 38 3.69 -1.92 -6.00
C LEU A 38 3.68 -2.63 -7.36
N SER A 39 3.79 -3.97 -7.39
CA SER A 39 3.74 -4.75 -8.64
C SER A 39 2.40 -4.61 -9.36
N GLU A 40 1.28 -4.58 -8.64
CA GLU A 40 -0.05 -4.37 -9.25
C GLU A 40 -0.17 -2.95 -9.83
N LEU A 41 0.34 -1.93 -9.13
CA LEU A 41 0.36 -0.56 -9.64
C LEU A 41 1.23 -0.42 -10.89
N GLU A 42 2.38 -1.10 -10.92
CA GLU A 42 3.25 -1.15 -12.10
C GLU A 42 2.56 -1.82 -13.27
N ALA A 43 1.96 -3.01 -13.05
CA ALA A 43 1.23 -3.75 -14.06
C ALA A 43 0.03 -2.96 -14.63
N GLY A 44 -0.63 -2.16 -13.78
CA GLY A 44 -1.70 -1.27 -14.18
C GLY A 44 -1.25 0.04 -14.86
N GLY A 45 0.05 0.31 -14.94
CA GLY A 45 0.58 1.54 -15.53
C GLY A 45 0.35 2.80 -14.68
N PHE A 46 0.11 2.65 -13.37
CA PHE A 46 -0.17 3.75 -12.46
C PHE A 46 1.09 4.39 -11.85
N LEU A 47 2.25 3.75 -12.02
CA LEU A 47 3.52 4.30 -11.54
C LEU A 47 4.08 5.32 -12.51
N ARG A 48 4.27 6.54 -12.03
CA ARG A 48 5.06 7.55 -12.74
C ARG A 48 6.53 7.21 -12.58
N ARG A 49 7.23 6.96 -13.69
CA ARG A 49 8.69 6.94 -13.69
C ARG A 49 9.15 8.38 -13.75
N GLU A 50 9.64 8.91 -12.64
CA GLU A 50 10.44 10.14 -12.71
C GLU A 50 11.67 9.81 -13.57
N GLY A 51 12.01 10.70 -14.50
CA GLY A 51 13.19 10.57 -15.36
C GLY A 51 14.49 10.59 -14.53
N PRO A 52 15.65 10.32 -15.17
CA PRO A 52 16.93 10.28 -14.48
C PRO A 52 17.26 11.58 -13.73
#